data_AF-A0A5S9NTL7-F1
#
_entry.id   AF-A0A5S9NTL7-F1
#
_cell.length_a   1.000
_cell.length_b   1.000
_cell.length_c   1.000
_cell.angle_alpha   90.00
_cell.angle_beta   90.00
_cell.angle_gamma   90.00
#
_symmetry.space_group_name_H-M   'P 1'
#
loop_
_entity.id
_entity.type
_entity.pdbx_description
1 polymer ?
#
loop_
_entity_poly.entity_id
_entity_poly.type
_entity_poly.pdbx_seq_one_letter_code
_entity_poly.pdbx_strand_id
1 'polypeptide(L)'
;MNTLTKETASVLANLLSSSVTTCYNDDLVAILGTGREPDNKAAIQSWLLSRLPYFEQEVSDRIMAHSAAMLDLFLNDVRVEIAIGFGLELPLQNDFIPSKELSNQELRCIARSIYLLMLGEGTRTYLDALIRVALGGDDNVVDSIAAWLSSQVSGYVYNPSELTIPLAQRFMKKLKQVSETY
;
A
#
# COMPACT_ATOMS: atom_id res chain seq x y z
N MET A 1 -4.46 -26.92 16.83
CA MET A 1 -4.07 -25.55 16.42
C MET A 1 -2.60 -25.58 16.10
N ASN A 2 -2.24 -25.20 14.87
CA ASN A 2 -0.86 -25.11 14.43
C ASN A 2 -0.44 -23.63 14.39
N THR A 3 0.79 -23.34 14.77
CA THR A 3 1.37 -21.99 14.71
C THR A 3 2.16 -21.84 13.42
N LEU A 4 2.03 -20.70 12.75
CA LEU A 4 2.82 -20.40 11.57
C LEU A 4 4.25 -20.06 11.98
N THR A 5 5.19 -20.95 11.66
CA THR A 5 6.61 -20.69 11.90
C THR A 5 7.16 -19.67 10.91
N LYS A 6 8.25 -19.00 11.29
CA LYS A 6 8.93 -18.01 10.42
C LYS A 6 9.38 -18.64 9.11
N GLU A 7 9.86 -19.88 9.16
CA GLU A 7 10.31 -20.67 8.01
C GLU A 7 9.14 -20.97 7.07
N THR A 8 8.01 -21.45 7.62
CA THR A 8 6.80 -21.73 6.83
C THR A 8 6.26 -20.45 6.19
N ALA A 9 6.21 -19.34 6.94
CA ALA A 9 5.81 -18.05 6.42
C ALA A 9 6.74 -17.55 5.30
N SER A 10 8.05 -17.81 5.39
CA SER A 10 9.01 -17.46 4.34
C SER A 10 8.78 -18.26 3.06
N VAL A 11 8.53 -19.56 3.18
CA VAL A 11 8.21 -20.43 2.04
C VAL A 11 6.91 -19.97 1.38
N LEU A 12 5.87 -19.69 2.17
CA LEU A 12 4.59 -19.19 1.65
C LEU A 12 4.73 -17.82 1.00
N ALA A 13 5.48 -16.90 1.59
CA ALA A 13 5.72 -15.58 1.01
C ALA A 13 6.45 -15.69 -0.34
N ASN A 14 7.42 -16.59 -0.46
CA ASN A 14 8.07 -16.87 -1.74
C ASN A 14 7.06 -17.40 -2.77
N LEU A 15 6.24 -18.38 -2.40
CA LEU A 15 5.23 -18.94 -3.29
C LEU A 15 4.21 -17.87 -3.73
N LEU A 16 3.63 -17.13 -2.79
CA LEU A 16 2.70 -16.03 -3.04
C LEU A 16 3.29 -14.96 -3.96
N SER A 17 4.52 -14.54 -3.70
CA SER A 17 5.20 -13.54 -4.54
C SER A 17 5.39 -14.00 -5.99
N SER A 18 5.48 -15.31 -6.22
CA SER A 18 5.65 -15.90 -7.55
C SER A 18 4.35 -16.30 -8.23
N SER A 19 3.30 -16.61 -7.46
CA SER A 19 2.04 -17.16 -7.97
C SER A 19 0.94 -16.11 -8.11
N VAL A 20 0.98 -15.05 -7.31
CA VAL A 20 -0.03 -13.99 -7.37
C VAL A 20 0.43 -12.96 -8.40
N THR A 21 -0.15 -12.99 -9.59
CA THR A 21 -0.08 -11.89 -10.54
C THR A 21 -0.82 -10.69 -9.95
N THR A 22 -0.09 -9.86 -9.20
CA THR A 22 -0.60 -8.59 -8.71
C THR A 22 -0.25 -7.47 -9.69
N CYS A 23 -1.11 -6.46 -9.78
CA CYS A 23 -0.73 -5.19 -10.43
C CYS A 23 0.32 -4.41 -9.62
N TYR A 24 0.63 -4.89 -8.41
CA TYR A 24 1.47 -4.24 -7.41
C TYR A 24 2.96 -4.50 -7.53
N ASN A 25 3.43 -5.28 -8.52
CA ASN A 25 4.87 -5.50 -8.83
C ASN A 25 5.76 -5.49 -7.58
N ASP A 26 6.73 -4.57 -7.46
CA ASP A 26 7.66 -4.39 -6.32
C ASP A 26 7.13 -3.43 -5.22
N ASP A 27 5.86 -3.05 -5.30
CA ASP A 27 5.24 -1.98 -4.51
C ASP A 27 4.36 -2.51 -3.37
N LEU A 28 4.20 -3.84 -3.22
CA LEU A 28 3.46 -4.44 -2.09
C LEU A 28 4.12 -4.13 -0.75
N VAL A 29 5.44 -3.95 -0.71
CA VAL A 29 6.17 -3.55 0.48
C VAL A 29 5.63 -2.25 1.07
N ALA A 30 5.22 -1.31 0.20
CA ALA A 30 4.62 -0.04 0.60
C ALA A 30 3.14 -0.17 0.97
N ILE A 31 2.50 -1.34 0.82
CA ILE A 31 1.08 -1.56 1.16
C ILE A 31 0.91 -2.47 2.37
N LEU A 32 1.67 -3.57 2.42
CA LEU A 32 1.54 -4.63 3.43
C LEU A 32 2.46 -4.42 4.63
N GLY A 33 3.59 -3.73 4.43
CA GLY A 33 4.69 -3.69 5.39
C GLY A 33 4.38 -2.91 6.65
N THR A 34 5.16 -3.20 7.69
CA THR A 34 5.40 -2.26 8.82
C THR A 34 6.42 -1.17 8.46
N GLY A 35 6.96 -1.27 7.24
CA GLY A 35 7.77 -0.26 6.56
C GLY A 35 9.26 -0.44 6.81
N ARG A 36 9.62 -1.57 7.43
CA ARG A 36 11.00 -1.98 7.71
C ARG A 36 11.46 -3.09 6.79
N GLU A 37 10.56 -3.63 5.99
CA GLU A 37 10.82 -4.75 5.11
C GLU A 37 11.60 -4.30 3.86
N PRO A 38 12.66 -5.03 3.46
CA PRO A 38 13.51 -4.64 2.33
C PRO A 38 12.85 -4.89 0.96
N ASP A 39 11.84 -5.77 0.91
CA ASP A 39 11.17 -6.19 -0.31
C ASP A 39 9.77 -6.75 -0.03
N ASN A 40 9.04 -7.07 -1.10
CA ASN A 40 7.71 -7.65 -1.02
C ASN A 40 7.65 -9.00 -0.31
N LYS A 41 8.67 -9.84 -0.44
CA LYS A 41 8.67 -11.17 0.17
C LYS A 41 8.73 -11.03 1.68
N ALA A 42 9.60 -10.17 2.17
CA ALA A 42 9.68 -9.82 3.57
C ALA A 42 8.38 -9.16 4.06
N ALA A 43 7.77 -8.28 3.26
CA ALA A 43 6.48 -7.66 3.61
C ALA A 43 5.34 -8.69 3.71
N ILE A 44 5.22 -9.61 2.74
CA ILE A 44 4.23 -10.69 2.77
C ILE A 44 4.50 -11.61 3.97
N GLN A 45 5.76 -11.95 4.25
CA GLN A 45 6.12 -12.78 5.40
C GLN A 45 5.71 -12.13 6.73
N SER A 46 6.05 -10.86 6.94
CA SER A 46 5.65 -10.09 8.12
C SER A 46 4.12 -10.04 8.26
N TRP A 47 3.44 -9.76 7.14
CA TRP A 47 1.99 -9.71 7.09
C TRP A 47 1.35 -11.06 7.46
N LEU A 48 1.82 -12.17 6.88
CA LEU A 48 1.36 -13.54 7.19
C LEU A 48 1.52 -13.85 8.67
N LEU A 49 2.68 -13.56 9.27
CA LEU A 49 2.93 -13.81 10.68
C LEU A 49 2.01 -12.98 11.59
N SER A 50 1.65 -11.76 11.18
CA SER A 50 0.74 -10.90 11.94
C SER A 50 -0.74 -11.32 11.84
N ARG A 51 -1.15 -11.86 10.69
CA ARG A 51 -2.57 -12.14 10.37
C ARG A 51 -2.95 -13.62 10.53
N LEU A 52 -1.99 -14.52 10.43
CA LEU A 52 -2.14 -15.97 10.59
C LEU A 52 -1.25 -16.52 11.70
N PRO A 53 -1.30 -15.98 12.94
CA PRO A 53 -0.49 -16.54 14.03
C PRO A 53 -0.90 -17.98 14.37
N TYR A 54 -2.17 -18.34 14.13
CA TYR A 54 -2.72 -19.67 14.35
C TYR A 54 -3.62 -20.09 13.19
N PHE A 55 -3.55 -21.37 12.82
CA PHE A 55 -4.44 -21.96 11.82
C PHE A 55 -4.89 -23.38 12.21
N GLU A 56 -6.04 -23.76 11.68
CA GLU A 56 -6.61 -25.10 11.86
C GLU A 56 -5.94 -26.13 10.94
N GLN A 57 -6.07 -27.42 11.28
CA GLN A 57 -5.38 -28.47 10.55
C GLN A 57 -5.89 -28.62 9.11
N GLU A 58 -7.18 -28.39 8.86
CA GLU A 58 -7.76 -28.35 7.51
C GLU A 58 -7.23 -27.19 6.66
N VAL A 59 -6.87 -26.08 7.30
CA VAL A 59 -6.23 -24.93 6.64
C VAL A 59 -4.77 -25.26 6.30
N SER A 60 -4.09 -26.11 7.07
CA SER A 60 -2.70 -26.52 6.80
C SER A 60 -2.52 -27.11 5.40
N ASP A 61 -3.44 -27.97 4.97
CA ASP A 61 -3.36 -28.64 3.66
C ASP A 61 -3.68 -27.70 2.49
N ARG A 62 -4.33 -26.56 2.77
CA ARG A 62 -4.73 -25.55 1.78
C ARG A 62 -4.14 -24.17 2.09
N ILE A 63 -3.09 -24.12 2.88
CA ILE A 63 -2.62 -22.87 3.51
C ILE A 63 -2.21 -21.83 2.47
N MET A 64 -1.69 -22.29 1.33
CA MET A 64 -1.34 -21.43 0.21
C MET A 64 -2.57 -20.76 -0.41
N ALA A 65 -3.59 -21.54 -0.80
CA ALA A 65 -4.82 -20.99 -1.37
C ALA A 65 -5.57 -20.09 -0.38
N HIS A 66 -5.58 -20.47 0.89
CA HIS A 66 -6.16 -19.66 1.96
C HIS A 66 -5.42 -18.32 2.15
N SER A 67 -4.08 -18.36 2.18
CA SER A 67 -3.25 -17.15 2.34
C SER A 67 -3.39 -16.20 1.16
N ALA A 68 -3.47 -16.74 -0.06
CA ALA A 68 -3.72 -15.94 -1.27
C ALA A 68 -5.08 -15.25 -1.20
N ALA A 69 -6.14 -16.00 -0.89
CA ALA A 69 -7.49 -15.45 -0.75
C ALA A 69 -7.58 -14.37 0.34
N MET A 70 -6.90 -14.56 1.47
CA MET A 70 -6.85 -13.54 2.52
C MET A 70 -6.09 -12.29 2.09
N LEU A 71 -4.99 -12.44 1.35
CA LEU A 71 -4.22 -11.30 0.85
C LEU A 71 -5.05 -10.50 -0.17
N ASP A 72 -5.75 -11.18 -1.07
CA ASP A 72 -6.65 -10.54 -2.03
C ASP A 72 -7.80 -9.81 -1.33
N LEU A 73 -8.41 -10.46 -0.32
CA LEU A 73 -9.46 -9.83 0.49
C LEU A 73 -8.94 -8.57 1.18
N PHE A 74 -7.79 -8.65 1.84
CA PHE A 74 -7.18 -7.51 2.51
C PHE A 74 -6.91 -6.34 1.56
N LEU A 75 -6.32 -6.62 0.39
CA LEU A 75 -6.06 -5.57 -0.61
C LEU A 75 -7.35 -4.94 -1.14
N ASN A 76 -8.41 -5.73 -1.31
CA ASN A 76 -9.73 -5.21 -1.69
C ASN A 76 -10.34 -4.34 -0.60
N ASP A 77 -10.24 -4.74 0.67
CA ASP A 77 -10.72 -3.94 1.80
C ASP A 77 -10.00 -2.59 1.85
N VAL A 78 -8.67 -2.58 1.70
CA VAL A 78 -7.86 -1.35 1.65
C VAL A 78 -8.30 -0.45 0.49
N ARG A 79 -8.57 -1.01 -0.70
CA ARG A 79 -9.08 -0.23 -1.84
C ARG A 79 -10.43 0.40 -1.53
N VAL A 80 -11.34 -0.33 -0.89
CA VAL A 80 -12.66 0.18 -0.48
C VAL A 80 -12.50 1.32 0.53
N GLU A 81 -11.65 1.16 1.54
CA GLU A 81 -11.34 2.21 2.51
C GLU A 81 -10.79 3.47 1.84
N ILE A 82 -9.86 3.32 0.89
CA ILE A 82 -9.32 4.43 0.10
C ILE A 82 -10.43 5.08 -0.73
N ALA A 83 -11.26 4.29 -1.41
CA ALA A 83 -12.37 4.77 -2.23
C ALA A 83 -13.42 5.53 -1.42
N ILE A 84 -13.63 5.19 -0.14
CA ILE A 84 -14.47 5.98 0.77
C ILE A 84 -13.84 7.37 0.98
N GLY A 85 -12.52 7.46 1.07
CA GLY A 85 -11.79 8.72 1.21
C GLY A 85 -11.93 9.32 2.61
N PHE A 86 -12.15 8.48 3.63
CA PHE A 86 -12.07 8.90 5.02
C PHE A 86 -10.64 9.28 5.31
N GLY A 87 -10.37 10.58 5.45
CA GLY A 87 -9.01 11.06 5.69
C GLY A 87 -8.57 10.65 7.09
N LEU A 88 -7.82 9.57 7.21
CA LEU A 88 -7.05 9.32 8.43
C LEU A 88 -6.13 10.50 8.65
N GLU A 89 -6.12 11.03 9.87
CA GLU A 89 -5.11 11.98 10.28
C GLU A 89 -3.75 11.30 10.10
N LEU A 90 -2.81 12.02 9.45
CA LEU A 90 -1.44 11.53 9.45
C LEU A 90 -0.99 11.44 10.91
N PRO A 91 -0.36 10.33 11.29
CA PRO A 91 0.02 10.14 12.67
C PRO A 91 0.97 11.28 13.10
N LEU A 92 0.74 11.80 14.31
CA LEU A 92 1.41 13.00 14.81
C LEU A 92 2.93 12.86 14.75
N GLN A 93 3.61 13.91 14.29
CA GLN A 93 5.07 13.97 14.35
C GLN A 93 5.48 14.05 15.82
N ASN A 94 6.35 13.13 16.26
CA ASN A 94 6.90 13.17 17.61
C ASN A 94 8.25 13.89 17.58
N ASP A 95 8.38 14.98 18.34
CA ASP A 95 9.60 15.81 18.37
C ASP A 95 10.87 15.06 18.82
N PHE A 96 10.71 13.90 19.46
CA PHE A 96 11.80 13.09 19.99
C PHE A 96 12.27 11.97 19.05
N ILE A 97 11.55 11.70 17.95
CA ILE A 97 11.97 10.71 16.96
C ILE A 97 12.58 11.45 15.77
N PRO A 98 13.81 11.11 15.32
CA PRO A 98 14.42 11.77 14.19
C PRO A 98 13.54 11.64 12.95
N SER A 99 13.22 12.76 12.31
CA SER A 99 12.54 12.74 11.03
C SER A 99 13.46 12.14 9.96
N LYS A 100 12.98 11.14 9.22
CA LYS A 100 13.67 10.58 8.06
C LYS A 100 13.04 11.16 6.80
N GLU A 101 13.85 11.80 5.97
CA GLU A 101 13.41 12.16 4.63
C GLU A 101 13.29 10.91 3.76
N LEU A 102 12.18 10.79 3.05
CA LEU A 102 11.98 9.75 2.06
C LEU A 102 12.86 10.04 0.85
N SER A 103 13.61 9.05 0.40
CA SER A 103 14.32 9.11 -0.86
C SER A 103 13.34 9.22 -2.04
N ASN A 104 13.83 9.73 -3.17
CA ASN A 104 13.03 9.77 -4.42
C ASN A 104 12.50 8.40 -4.84
N GLN A 105 13.25 7.33 -4.55
CA GLN A 105 12.81 5.97 -4.83
C GLN A 105 11.67 5.53 -3.92
N GLU A 106 11.75 5.83 -2.61
CA GLU A 106 10.65 5.57 -1.67
C GLU A 106 9.40 6.38 -2.05
N LEU A 107 9.55 7.66 -2.39
CA LEU A 107 8.44 8.50 -2.85
C LEU A 107 7.77 7.95 -4.11
N ARG A 108 8.55 7.50 -5.10
CA ARG A 108 8.01 6.87 -6.31
C ARG A 108 7.35 5.52 -6.02
N CYS A 109 7.90 4.72 -5.12
CA CYS A 109 7.30 3.47 -4.67
C CYS A 109 5.91 3.73 -4.08
N ILE A 110 5.82 4.64 -3.10
CA ILE A 110 4.55 5.04 -2.48
C ILE A 110 3.59 5.59 -3.55
N ALA A 111 4.05 6.47 -4.44
CA ALA A 111 3.22 7.04 -5.50
C ALA A 111 2.62 5.98 -6.42
N ARG A 112 3.40 4.97 -6.81
CA ARG A 112 2.89 3.82 -7.59
C ARG A 112 1.88 3.02 -6.80
N SER A 113 2.15 2.70 -5.53
CA SER A 113 1.20 1.98 -4.67
C SER A 113 -0.13 2.73 -4.55
N ILE A 114 -0.09 4.04 -4.29
CA ILE A 114 -1.28 4.89 -4.20
C ILE A 114 -2.05 4.83 -5.52
N TYR A 115 -1.36 5.06 -6.65
CA TYR A 115 -1.99 5.01 -7.96
C TYR A 115 -2.68 3.67 -8.23
N LEU A 116 -2.02 2.55 -7.92
CA LEU A 116 -2.58 1.21 -8.15
C LEU A 116 -3.74 0.88 -7.21
N LEU A 117 -3.69 1.36 -5.96
CA LEU A 117 -4.81 1.23 -5.01
C LEU A 117 -6.04 2.03 -5.46
N MET A 118 -5.83 3.20 -6.05
CA MET A 118 -6.91 4.02 -6.60
C MET A 118 -7.45 3.51 -7.93
N LEU A 119 -6.54 3.00 -8.78
CA LEU A 119 -6.92 2.46 -10.09
C LEU A 119 -7.90 1.31 -9.90
N GLY A 120 -7.61 0.37 -8.98
CA GLY A 120 -8.48 -0.78 -8.74
C GLY A 120 -8.86 -1.48 -10.06
N GLU A 121 -10.17 -1.58 -10.32
CA GLU A 121 -10.75 -2.03 -11.60
C GLU A 121 -11.26 -0.89 -12.50
N GLY A 122 -11.00 0.36 -12.13
CA GLY A 122 -11.44 1.56 -12.83
C GLY A 122 -10.71 1.83 -14.16
N THR A 123 -11.23 2.79 -14.93
CA THR A 123 -10.62 3.18 -16.21
C THR A 123 -9.41 4.09 -15.99
N ARG A 124 -8.25 3.60 -16.44
CA ARG A 124 -6.96 4.32 -16.37
C ARG A 124 -7.04 5.75 -16.88
N THR A 125 -7.68 5.95 -18.03
CA THR A 125 -7.78 7.25 -18.70
C THR A 125 -8.50 8.30 -17.84
N TYR A 126 -9.57 7.92 -17.15
CA TYR A 126 -10.32 8.83 -16.29
C TYR A 126 -9.50 9.23 -15.06
N LEU A 127 -8.89 8.24 -14.39
CA LEU A 127 -8.07 8.49 -13.21
C LEU A 127 -6.86 9.37 -13.53
N ASP A 128 -6.15 9.09 -14.64
CA ASP A 128 -5.00 9.87 -15.08
C ASP A 128 -5.40 11.33 -15.34
N ALA A 129 -6.53 11.55 -16.02
CA ALA A 129 -7.04 12.90 -16.28
C ALA A 129 -7.39 13.64 -14.98
N LEU A 130 -8.10 12.97 -14.05
CA LEU A 130 -8.49 13.56 -12.77
C LEU A 130 -7.27 13.94 -11.92
N ILE A 131 -6.23 13.09 -11.91
CA ILE A 131 -4.98 13.37 -11.20
C ILE A 131 -4.26 14.58 -11.80
N ARG A 132 -4.18 14.67 -13.13
CA ARG A 132 -3.57 15.84 -13.80
C ARG A 132 -4.29 17.13 -13.47
N VAL A 133 -5.62 17.12 -13.43
CA VAL A 133 -6.42 18.28 -13.01
C VAL A 133 -6.14 18.60 -11.54
N ALA A 134 -6.12 17.61 -10.66
CA ALA A 134 -5.96 17.81 -9.22
C ALA A 134 -4.56 18.29 -8.80
N LEU A 135 -3.52 17.92 -9.55
CA LEU A 135 -2.12 18.21 -9.25
C LEU A 135 -1.48 19.27 -10.16
N GLY A 136 -2.12 19.63 -11.27
CA GLY A 136 -1.70 20.74 -12.14
C GLY A 136 -0.45 20.46 -12.96
N GLY A 137 -0.45 19.42 -13.79
CA GLY A 137 0.66 19.13 -14.72
C GLY A 137 0.35 18.05 -15.76
N ASP A 138 1.13 18.05 -16.85
CA ASP A 138 1.05 17.07 -17.95
C ASP A 138 2.07 15.92 -17.82
N ASP A 139 2.86 15.94 -16.75
CA ASP A 139 3.90 14.96 -16.47
C ASP A 139 3.33 13.55 -16.22
N ASN A 140 4.24 12.59 -16.08
CA ASN A 140 3.90 11.24 -15.67
C ASN A 140 3.11 11.26 -14.35
N VAL A 141 1.94 10.63 -14.34
CA VAL A 141 1.01 10.60 -13.18
C VAL A 141 1.70 10.17 -11.88
N VAL A 142 2.59 9.17 -11.95
CA VAL A 142 3.33 8.69 -10.78
C VAL A 142 4.32 9.74 -10.28
N ASP A 143 5.03 10.43 -11.17
CA ASP A 143 5.94 11.50 -10.78
C ASP A 143 5.18 12.71 -10.21
N SER A 144 4.01 13.04 -10.75
CA SER A 144 3.12 14.07 -10.20
C SER A 144 2.66 13.72 -8.78
N ILE A 145 2.25 12.47 -8.55
CA ILE A 145 1.90 11.99 -7.20
C ILE A 145 3.14 12.06 -6.30
N ALA A 146 4.32 11.63 -6.75
CA ALA A 146 5.55 11.69 -5.95
C ALA A 146 5.94 13.13 -5.57
N ALA A 147 5.78 14.08 -6.49
CA ALA A 147 5.98 15.51 -6.21
C ALA A 147 4.96 16.03 -5.20
N TRP A 148 3.67 15.69 -5.37
CA TRP A 148 2.65 16.01 -4.38
C TRP A 148 2.99 15.42 -3.01
N LEU A 149 3.38 14.15 -2.95
CA LEU A 149 3.80 13.47 -1.72
C LEU A 149 4.90 14.26 -1.03
N SER A 150 5.96 14.64 -1.74
CA SER A 150 7.06 15.44 -1.18
C SER A 150 6.59 16.76 -0.55
N SER A 151 5.57 17.40 -1.13
CA SER A 151 4.97 18.65 -0.60
C SER A 151 4.07 18.44 0.62
N GLN A 152 3.58 17.21 0.85
CA GLN A 152 2.79 16.87 2.03
C GLN A 152 3.64 16.56 3.27
N VAL A 153 4.97 16.52 3.12
CA VAL A 153 5.90 16.06 4.17
C VAL A 153 6.69 17.24 4.75
N SER A 154 6.37 17.65 5.97
CA SER A 154 7.34 18.34 6.82
C SER A 154 7.87 17.33 7.84
N GLY A 155 8.83 16.50 7.45
CA GLY A 155 9.49 15.51 8.32
C GLY A 155 8.60 14.35 8.79
N TYR A 156 8.65 13.21 8.12
CA TYR A 156 8.02 11.99 8.65
C TYR A 156 8.89 11.30 9.69
N VAL A 157 8.22 10.79 10.72
CA VAL A 157 8.75 9.85 11.73
C VAL A 157 8.52 8.39 11.31
N TYR A 158 7.91 8.18 10.14
CA TYR A 158 7.31 6.92 9.71
C TYR A 158 7.99 6.34 8.48
N ASN A 159 7.83 5.03 8.31
CA ASN A 159 8.32 4.31 7.14
C ASN A 159 7.34 4.40 5.95
N PRO A 160 7.80 4.14 4.70
CA PRO A 160 6.97 4.24 3.50
C PRO A 160 5.59 3.58 3.59
N SER A 161 5.50 2.35 4.13
CA SER A 161 4.23 1.61 4.17
C SER A 161 3.23 2.12 5.19
N GLU A 162 3.70 2.74 6.27
CA GLU A 162 2.86 3.38 7.29
C GLU A 162 2.17 4.64 6.74
N LEU A 163 2.73 5.19 5.66
CA LEU A 163 2.28 6.42 5.04
C LEU A 163 1.35 6.19 3.85
N THR A 164 1.52 5.09 3.12
CA THR A 164 0.81 4.83 1.85
C THR A 164 -0.71 4.90 1.98
N ILE A 165 -1.32 4.18 2.92
CA ILE A 165 -2.79 4.13 3.05
C ILE A 165 -3.36 5.49 3.49
N PRO A 166 -2.85 6.14 4.58
CA PRO A 166 -3.32 7.48 4.95
C PRO A 166 -3.16 8.51 3.82
N LEU A 167 -2.04 8.48 3.10
CA LEU A 167 -1.79 9.40 1.98
C LEU A 167 -2.70 9.09 0.79
N ALA A 168 -2.96 7.82 0.49
CA ALA A 168 -3.93 7.42 -0.52
C ALA A 168 -5.33 7.95 -0.21
N GLN A 169 -5.79 7.82 1.03
CA GLN A 169 -7.10 8.34 1.45
C GLN A 169 -7.18 9.86 1.33
N ARG A 170 -6.15 10.60 1.78
CA ARG A 170 -6.07 12.06 1.62
C ARG A 170 -6.07 12.47 0.16
N PHE A 171 -5.35 11.74 -0.68
CA PHE A 171 -5.32 12.00 -2.11
C PHE A 171 -6.68 11.71 -2.76
N MET A 172 -7.36 10.61 -2.40
CA MET A 172 -8.70 10.30 -2.92
C MET A 172 -9.70 11.39 -2.53
N LYS A 173 -9.64 11.89 -1.29
CA LYS A 173 -10.46 13.01 -0.85
C LYS A 173 -10.23 14.25 -1.73
N LYS A 174 -8.97 14.56 -2.06
CA LYS A 174 -8.64 15.66 -2.98
C LYS A 174 -9.20 15.43 -4.39
N LEU A 175 -9.10 14.21 -4.92
CA LEU A 175 -9.65 13.85 -6.24
C LEU A 175 -11.18 14.00 -6.28
N LYS A 176 -11.88 13.54 -5.23
CA LYS A 176 -13.34 13.70 -5.10
C LYS A 176 -13.76 15.17 -5.11
N GLN A 177 -13.09 16.01 -4.34
CA GLN A 177 -13.36 17.45 -4.31
C GLN A 177 -13.22 18.07 -5.71
N VAL A 178 -12.16 17.71 -6.45
CA VAL A 178 -11.96 18.18 -7.82
C VAL A 178 -13.07 17.66 -8.75
N SER A 179 -13.47 16.40 -8.64
CA SER A 179 -14.54 15.83 -9.46
C SER A 179 -15.93 16.44 -9.21
N GLU A 180 -16.17 17.01 -8.02
CA GLU A 180 -17.42 17.70 -7.69
C GLU A 180 -17.43 19.16 -8.21
N THR A 181 -16.27 19.70 -8.57
CA THR A 181 -16.13 21.09 -9.05
C THR A 181 -16.16 21.21 -10.58
N TYR A 182 -16.14 20.08 -11.30
CA TYR A 182 -16.13 19.97 -12.76
C TYR A 182 -17.30 19.13 -13.26
#